data_AF-A0A1I9NHV8-F1
#
_entry.id   AF-A0A1I9NHV8-F1
#
_cell.length_a   1.000
_cell.length_b   1.000
_cell.length_c   1.000
_cell.angle_alpha   90.00
_cell.angle_beta   90.00
_cell.angle_gamma   90.00
#
_symmetry.space_group_name_H-M   'P 1'
#
loop_
_entity.id
_entity.type
_entity.pdbx_description
1 polymer ?
#
loop_
_entity_poly.entity_id
_entity_poly.type
_entity_poly.pdbx_seq_one_letter_code
_entity_poly.pdbx_strand_id
1 'polypeptide(L)'
;GDKEYSESKFETYYDEVLFKGKSAKELDVSKFEDPALFTSANFGTGKKYTFKKDFKPSKVLFEKKEVGKPNNAKYLDVVVFVGSDSKKVVRLDYFYTGDSRLKETYFELKDDKWVQMSQADANKALTAMDSAWPSDYKPVVDKFSPLAV
;
A
#
# COMPACT_ATOMS: atom_id res chain seq x y z
N GLY A 1 2.20 -6.62 37.02
CA GLY A 1 2.73 -5.38 36.45
C GLY A 1 1.83 -5.04 35.30
N ASP A 2 0.86 -4.17 35.54
CA ASP A 2 -0.15 -3.82 34.56
C ASP A 2 0.54 -3.13 33.38
N LYS A 3 0.32 -3.67 32.18
CA LYS A 3 0.74 -2.99 30.95
C LYS A 3 -0.19 -1.79 30.80
N GLU A 4 0.31 -0.60 31.06
CA GLU A 4 -0.36 0.63 30.63
C GLU A 4 -0.41 0.63 29.10
N TYR A 5 -1.62 0.52 28.56
CA TYR A 5 -1.88 0.74 27.16
C TYR A 5 -2.17 2.23 26.99
N SER A 6 -1.27 2.96 26.31
CA SER A 6 -1.51 4.34 25.94
C SER A 6 -2.19 4.42 24.58
N GLU A 7 -3.36 5.05 24.51
CA GLU A 7 -3.97 5.42 23.25
C GLU A 7 -3.13 6.54 22.60
N SER A 8 -2.91 6.45 21.29
CA SER A 8 -2.16 7.45 20.54
C SER A 8 -2.87 7.73 19.23
N LYS A 9 -2.92 9.00 18.84
CA LYS A 9 -3.44 9.38 17.52
C LYS A 9 -2.60 8.73 16.43
N PHE A 10 -3.24 8.33 15.34
CA PHE A 10 -2.57 7.63 14.25
C PHE A 10 -1.40 8.44 13.68
N GLU A 11 -1.56 9.75 13.61
CA GLU A 11 -0.54 10.67 13.13
C GLU A 11 0.72 10.62 14.00
N THR A 12 0.57 10.50 15.31
CA THR A 12 1.69 10.33 16.26
C THR A 12 2.36 8.98 16.05
N TYR A 13 1.58 7.89 15.96
CA TYR A 13 2.13 6.55 15.69
C TYR A 13 2.94 6.51 14.39
N TYR A 14 2.45 7.16 13.35
CA TYR A 14 3.12 7.19 12.04
C TYR A 14 4.53 7.77 12.12
N ASP A 15 4.68 8.93 12.76
CA ASP A 15 5.94 9.67 12.81
C ASP A 15 6.85 9.22 13.95
N GLU A 16 6.30 8.81 15.10
CA GLU A 16 7.07 8.50 16.31
C GLU A 16 7.34 7.00 16.51
N VAL A 17 6.64 6.12 15.80
CA VAL A 17 6.81 4.67 15.91
C VAL A 17 7.18 4.06 14.56
N LEU A 18 6.30 4.15 13.56
CA LEU A 18 6.49 3.46 12.29
C LEU A 18 7.69 3.99 11.49
N PHE A 19 7.81 5.32 11.40
CA PHE A 19 8.88 6.00 10.67
C PHE A 19 9.80 6.85 11.56
N LYS A 20 9.90 6.50 12.85
CA LYS A 20 10.76 7.22 13.80
C LYS A 20 12.18 7.37 13.27
N GLY A 21 12.66 8.62 13.17
CA GLY A 21 14.01 8.94 12.71
C GLY A 21 14.29 8.66 11.23
N LYS A 22 13.29 8.23 10.45
CA LYS A 22 13.44 7.97 9.01
C LYS A 22 13.18 9.23 8.21
N SER A 23 14.04 9.49 7.23
CA SER A 23 13.88 10.60 6.28
C SER A 23 12.72 10.36 5.33
N ALA A 24 12.01 11.43 4.95
CA ALA A 24 11.04 11.39 3.86
C ALA A 24 11.74 11.30 2.50
N LYS A 25 11.34 10.35 1.65
CA LYS A 25 11.87 10.15 0.29
C LYS A 25 10.78 9.68 -0.67
N GLU A 26 10.96 9.95 -1.95
CA GLU A 26 10.10 9.37 -2.99
C GLU A 26 10.43 7.87 -3.14
N LEU A 27 9.39 7.05 -3.24
CA LEU A 27 9.51 5.62 -3.52
C LEU A 27 9.18 5.34 -4.99
N ASP A 28 10.16 4.90 -5.76
CA ASP A 28 9.96 4.43 -7.12
C ASP A 28 9.68 2.91 -7.13
N VAL A 29 8.41 2.54 -7.21
CA VAL A 29 7.95 1.15 -7.23
C VAL A 29 8.24 0.44 -8.55
N SER A 30 8.74 1.13 -9.59
CA SER A 30 9.26 0.43 -10.77
C SER A 30 10.51 -0.40 -10.45
N LYS A 31 11.21 -0.06 -9.36
CA LYS A 31 12.35 -0.80 -8.81
C LYS A 31 11.94 -1.92 -7.86
N PHE A 32 10.76 -2.51 -8.06
CA PHE A 32 10.22 -3.55 -7.16
C PHE A 32 11.13 -4.79 -7.04
N GLU A 33 12.01 -5.03 -8.01
CA GLU A 33 12.98 -6.12 -7.96
C GLU A 33 14.25 -5.79 -7.17
N ASP A 34 14.45 -4.52 -6.76
CA ASP A 34 15.58 -4.12 -5.93
C ASP A 34 15.42 -4.69 -4.51
N PRO A 35 16.24 -5.68 -4.11
CA PRO A 35 16.12 -6.31 -2.80
C PRO A 35 16.55 -5.36 -1.67
N ALA A 36 17.18 -4.22 -1.95
CA ALA A 36 17.42 -3.19 -0.94
C ALA A 36 16.13 -2.42 -0.59
N LEU A 37 15.13 -2.42 -1.48
CA LEU A 37 13.88 -1.69 -1.30
C LEU A 37 12.69 -2.60 -0.97
N PHE A 38 12.64 -3.80 -1.54
CA PHE A 38 11.47 -4.68 -1.46
C PHE A 38 11.84 -6.08 -0.97
N THR A 39 10.88 -6.71 -0.30
CA THR A 39 10.89 -8.15 -0.02
C THR A 39 9.96 -8.83 -1.01
N SER A 40 10.47 -9.80 -1.77
CA SER A 40 9.68 -10.60 -2.71
C SER A 40 9.11 -11.84 -2.04
N ALA A 41 7.90 -12.23 -2.40
CA ALA A 41 7.31 -13.52 -2.07
C ALA A 41 6.48 -14.05 -3.25
N ASN A 42 6.26 -15.36 -3.29
CA ASN A 42 5.36 -15.95 -4.29
C ASN A 42 3.92 -15.47 -4.05
N PHE A 43 3.17 -15.31 -5.14
CA PHE A 43 1.76 -14.93 -5.13
C PHE A 43 1.07 -15.62 -6.30
N GLY A 44 0.45 -16.78 -6.03
CA GLY A 44 -0.09 -17.67 -7.06
C GLY A 44 0.94 -18.00 -8.15
N THR A 45 0.60 -17.65 -9.39
CA THR A 45 1.48 -17.81 -10.56
C THR A 45 2.50 -16.68 -10.75
N GLY A 46 2.39 -15.62 -9.95
CA GLY A 46 3.22 -14.43 -10.00
C GLY A 46 4.03 -14.19 -8.72
N LYS A 47 4.37 -12.92 -8.48
CA LYS A 47 5.12 -12.46 -7.30
C LYS A 47 4.46 -11.23 -6.68
N LYS A 48 4.61 -11.11 -5.36
CA LYS A 48 4.33 -9.90 -4.59
C LYS A 48 5.63 -9.31 -4.06
N TYR A 49 5.75 -7.99 -4.12
CA TYR A 49 6.90 -7.24 -3.64
C TYR A 49 6.41 -6.20 -2.64
N THR A 50 6.84 -6.33 -1.39
CA THR A 50 6.41 -5.45 -0.29
C THR A 50 7.56 -4.53 0.09
N PHE A 51 7.31 -3.22 0.12
CA PHE A 51 8.31 -2.23 0.51
C PHE A 51 8.81 -2.49 1.94
N LYS A 52 10.12 -2.44 2.15
CA LYS A 52 10.76 -2.73 3.45
C LYS A 52 10.57 -1.63 4.49
N LYS A 53 10.00 -0.48 4.10
CA LYS A 53 9.75 0.67 4.98
C LYS A 53 11.02 1.28 5.54
N ASP A 54 12.15 1.15 4.84
CA ASP A 54 13.46 1.69 5.27
C ASP A 54 13.50 3.22 5.30
N PHE A 55 12.54 3.89 4.65
CA PHE A 55 12.33 5.32 4.71
C PHE A 55 10.83 5.67 4.66
N LYS A 56 10.47 6.90 5.02
CA LYS A 56 9.09 7.41 4.98
C LYS A 56 8.73 7.81 3.53
N PRO A 57 7.78 7.14 2.85
CA PRO A 57 7.42 7.53 1.48
C PRO A 57 6.71 8.89 1.50
N SER A 58 7.26 9.88 0.80
CA SER A 58 6.58 11.16 0.54
C SER A 58 5.65 11.08 -0.66
N LYS A 59 6.02 10.27 -1.65
CA LYS A 59 5.28 9.97 -2.87
C LYS A 59 5.59 8.55 -3.31
N VAL A 60 4.63 7.95 -4.04
CA VAL A 60 4.85 6.68 -4.73
C VAL A 60 4.82 6.94 -6.23
N LEU A 61 5.89 6.55 -6.91
CA LEU A 61 6.10 6.73 -8.33
C LEU A 61 6.31 5.37 -9.00
N PHE A 62 5.96 5.25 -10.27
CA PHE A 62 6.41 4.17 -11.13
C PHE A 62 6.96 4.81 -12.39
N GLU A 63 8.26 4.69 -12.65
CA GLU A 63 8.93 5.31 -13.80
C GLU A 63 8.61 6.82 -13.92
N LYS A 64 8.77 7.54 -12.79
CA LYS A 64 8.48 8.99 -12.64
C LYS A 64 7.00 9.39 -12.69
N LYS A 65 6.07 8.45 -12.84
CA LYS A 65 4.62 8.74 -12.82
C LYS A 65 4.05 8.48 -11.45
N GLU A 66 3.27 9.42 -10.93
CA GLU A 66 2.61 9.25 -9.64
C GLU A 66 1.61 8.08 -9.68
N VAL A 67 1.71 7.21 -8.68
CA VAL A 67 0.70 6.18 -8.42
C VAL A 67 -0.21 6.70 -7.32
N GLY A 68 -1.47 6.95 -7.68
CA GLY A 68 -2.46 7.53 -6.77
C GLY A 68 -2.24 9.03 -6.53
N LYS A 69 -2.82 9.53 -5.43
CA LYS A 69 -2.79 10.95 -5.07
C LYS A 69 -2.02 11.11 -3.77
N PRO A 70 -0.84 11.75 -3.78
CA PRO A 70 -0.01 11.89 -2.57
C PRO A 70 -0.58 12.90 -1.57
N ASN A 71 -1.44 13.82 -2.02
CA ASN A 71 -2.00 14.85 -1.15
C ASN A 71 -2.80 14.20 -0.02
N ASN A 72 -2.48 14.56 1.23
CA ASN A 72 -3.09 14.03 2.45
C ASN A 72 -2.86 12.52 2.69
N ALA A 73 -1.91 11.87 2.00
CA ALA A 73 -1.60 10.46 2.21
C ALA A 73 -0.37 10.26 3.09
N LYS A 74 -0.52 9.54 4.21
CA LYS A 74 0.58 8.99 5.02
C LYS A 74 0.72 7.50 4.72
N TYR A 75 1.63 7.13 3.81
CA TYR A 75 1.80 5.75 3.32
C TYR A 75 2.36 4.81 4.39
N LEU A 76 1.66 3.69 4.60
CA LEU A 76 1.92 2.65 5.60
C LEU A 76 2.51 1.40 5.00
N ASP A 77 2.02 1.04 3.82
CA ASP A 77 2.53 -0.06 3.05
C ASP A 77 2.39 0.22 1.55
N VAL A 78 3.32 -0.34 0.78
CA VAL A 78 3.34 -0.24 -0.67
C VAL A 78 3.70 -1.60 -1.21
N VAL A 79 2.79 -2.18 -1.99
CA VAL A 79 2.93 -3.53 -2.53
C VAL A 79 2.80 -3.51 -4.04
N VAL A 80 3.68 -4.22 -4.74
CA VAL A 80 3.57 -4.46 -6.18
C VAL A 80 3.27 -5.94 -6.40
N PHE A 81 2.15 -6.24 -7.03
CA PHE A 81 1.83 -7.56 -7.53
C PHE A 81 2.22 -7.63 -9.00
N VAL A 82 2.90 -8.70 -9.40
CA VAL A 82 3.31 -8.94 -10.79
C VAL A 82 2.82 -10.33 -11.20
N GLY A 83 1.89 -10.37 -12.14
CA GLY A 83 1.39 -11.60 -12.74
C GLY A 83 2.41 -12.25 -13.67
N SER A 84 2.20 -13.52 -14.00
CA SER A 84 2.98 -14.25 -15.00
C SER A 84 2.86 -13.65 -16.41
N ASP A 85 1.78 -12.92 -16.69
CA ASP A 85 1.55 -12.13 -17.90
C ASP A 85 2.18 -10.73 -17.85
N SER A 86 3.05 -10.46 -16.88
CA SER A 86 3.69 -9.16 -16.61
C SER A 86 2.76 -8.01 -16.24
N LYS A 87 1.45 -8.26 -16.08
CA LYS A 87 0.52 -7.25 -15.54
C LYS A 87 0.89 -6.91 -14.11
N LYS A 88 0.78 -5.63 -13.78
CA LYS A 88 1.13 -5.10 -12.47
C LYS A 88 -0.07 -4.47 -11.81
N VAL A 89 -0.23 -4.75 -10.53
CA VAL A 89 -1.16 -4.05 -9.64
C VAL A 89 -0.35 -3.45 -8.51
N VAL A 90 -0.50 -2.16 -8.25
CA VAL A 90 0.12 -1.50 -7.09
C VAL A 90 -0.95 -1.31 -6.03
N ARG A 91 -0.70 -1.80 -4.82
CA ARG A 91 -1.54 -1.54 -3.65
C ARG A 91 -0.87 -0.50 -2.76
N LEU A 92 -1.63 0.52 -2.39
CA LEU A 92 -1.23 1.56 -1.47
C LEU A 92 -2.09 1.46 -0.20
N ASP A 93 -1.43 1.25 0.93
CA ASP A 93 -2.06 1.28 2.24
C ASP A 93 -1.63 2.60 2.89
N TYR A 94 -2.56 3.50 3.19
CA TYR A 94 -2.21 4.84 3.70
C TYR A 94 -3.28 5.39 4.64
N PHE A 95 -2.87 6.24 5.56
CA PHE A 95 -3.81 7.07 6.31
C PHE A 95 -4.10 8.35 5.53
N TYR A 96 -5.38 8.59 5.24
CA TYR A 96 -5.85 9.78 4.56
C TYR A 96 -6.21 10.85 5.58
N THR A 97 -5.42 11.91 5.65
CA THR A 97 -5.61 12.98 6.65
C THR A 97 -6.82 13.87 6.37
N GLY A 98 -7.46 13.74 5.19
CA GLY A 98 -8.65 14.52 4.85
C GLY A 98 -9.93 14.01 5.51
N ASP A 99 -10.03 12.71 5.81
CA ASP A 99 -11.17 12.11 6.53
C ASP A 99 -10.75 11.28 7.75
N SER A 100 -9.46 11.32 8.10
CA SER A 100 -8.83 10.58 9.19
C SER A 100 -9.09 9.08 9.16
N ARG A 101 -9.13 8.48 7.96
CA ARG A 101 -9.30 7.04 7.77
C ARG A 101 -8.10 6.41 7.11
N LEU A 102 -7.85 5.17 7.50
CA LEU A 102 -6.98 4.31 6.75
C LEU A 102 -7.66 3.91 5.44
N LYS A 103 -6.89 3.84 4.37
CA LYS A 103 -7.30 3.47 3.01
C LYS A 103 -6.40 2.36 2.52
N GLU A 104 -6.99 1.44 1.78
CA GLU A 104 -6.29 0.45 0.98
C GLU A 104 -6.83 0.60 -0.44
N THR A 105 -5.97 0.99 -1.38
CA THR A 105 -6.36 1.23 -2.76
C THR A 105 -5.44 0.52 -3.73
N TYR A 106 -5.99 0.16 -4.87
CA TYR A 106 -5.32 -0.62 -5.91
C TYR A 106 -5.24 0.20 -7.18
N PHE A 107 -4.14 0.07 -7.91
CA PHE A 107 -3.91 0.79 -9.15
C PHE A 107 -3.41 -0.16 -10.24
N GLU A 108 -3.87 0.10 -11.45
CA GLU A 108 -3.39 -0.55 -12.66
C GLU A 108 -2.90 0.51 -13.66
N LEU A 109 -2.00 0.11 -14.55
CA LEU A 109 -1.54 0.98 -15.63
C LEU A 109 -2.49 0.84 -16.83
N LYS A 110 -3.15 1.94 -17.20
CA LYS A 110 -4.03 2.06 -18.38
C LYS A 110 -3.64 3.29 -19.16
N ASP A 111 -3.45 3.14 -20.47
CA ASP A 111 -3.09 4.25 -21.38
C ASP A 111 -1.95 5.11 -20.80
N ASP A 112 -0.91 4.43 -20.34
CA ASP A 112 0.30 5.05 -19.79
C ASP A 112 0.12 5.81 -18.45
N LYS A 113 -1.04 5.64 -17.78
CA LYS A 113 -1.40 6.29 -16.51
C LYS A 113 -1.83 5.27 -15.46
N TRP A 114 -1.44 5.51 -14.20
CA TRP A 114 -1.91 4.71 -13.08
C TRP A 114 -3.32 5.15 -12.68
N VAL A 115 -4.28 4.25 -12.87
CA VAL A 115 -5.70 4.48 -12.59
C VAL A 115 -6.09 3.67 -11.36
N GLN A 116 -6.80 4.31 -10.43
CA GLN A 116 -7.34 3.63 -9.27
C GLN A 116 -8.41 2.62 -9.71
N MET A 117 -8.26 1.38 -9.28
CA MET A 117 -9.20 0.30 -9.54
C MET A 117 -10.37 0.35 -8.56
N SER A 118 -11.54 -0.12 -8.98
CA SER A 118 -12.57 -0.52 -8.03
C SER A 118 -12.10 -1.76 -7.24
N GLN A 119 -12.66 -1.98 -6.05
CA GLN A 119 -12.31 -3.18 -5.28
C GLN A 119 -12.64 -4.47 -6.05
N ALA A 120 -13.74 -4.49 -6.80
CA ALA A 120 -14.15 -5.64 -7.61
C ALA A 120 -13.13 -5.93 -8.74
N ASP A 121 -12.65 -4.88 -9.42
CA ASP A 121 -11.64 -5.03 -10.47
C ASP A 121 -10.30 -5.49 -9.89
N ALA A 122 -9.91 -4.95 -8.73
CA ALA A 122 -8.70 -5.37 -8.02
C ALA A 122 -8.78 -6.85 -7.61
N ASN A 123 -9.89 -7.29 -7.01
CA ASN A 123 -10.09 -8.70 -6.67
C ASN A 123 -10.04 -9.59 -7.91
N LYS A 124 -10.70 -9.19 -8.99
CA LYS A 124 -10.65 -9.94 -10.26
C LYS A 124 -9.22 -10.09 -10.78
N ALA A 125 -8.44 -9.01 -10.76
CA ALA A 125 -7.04 -9.03 -11.20
C ALA A 125 -6.16 -9.90 -10.29
N LEU A 126 -6.32 -9.77 -8.97
CA LEU A 126 -5.52 -10.52 -7.99
C LEU A 126 -5.88 -12.00 -7.95
N THR A 127 -7.17 -12.36 -8.04
CA THR A 127 -7.62 -13.76 -8.17
C THR A 127 -7.11 -14.40 -9.46
N ALA A 128 -6.97 -13.63 -10.55
CA ALA A 128 -6.36 -14.13 -11.78
C ALA A 128 -4.86 -14.43 -11.63
N MET A 129 -4.15 -13.72 -10.74
CA MET A 129 -2.74 -14.00 -10.42
C MET A 129 -2.61 -15.16 -9.43
N ASP A 130 -3.46 -15.16 -8.40
CA ASP A 130 -3.50 -16.14 -7.32
C ASP A 130 -4.94 -16.51 -6.98
N SER A 131 -5.37 -17.72 -7.34
CA SER A 131 -6.74 -18.21 -7.08
C SER A 131 -7.07 -18.34 -5.59
N ALA A 132 -6.07 -18.29 -4.70
CA ALA A 132 -6.29 -18.20 -3.26
C ALA A 132 -6.73 -16.81 -2.79
N TRP A 133 -6.56 -15.76 -3.61
CA TRP A 133 -7.08 -14.43 -3.30
C TRP A 133 -8.61 -14.43 -3.32
N PRO A 134 -9.29 -13.99 -2.24
CA PRO A 134 -10.75 -13.98 -2.19
C PRO A 134 -11.34 -13.02 -3.22
N SER A 135 -12.26 -13.51 -4.06
CA SER A 135 -12.93 -12.69 -5.08
C SER A 135 -13.82 -11.61 -4.47
N ASP A 136 -14.26 -11.79 -3.24
CA ASP A 136 -15.08 -10.86 -2.46
C ASP A 136 -14.29 -10.16 -1.34
N TYR A 137 -12.94 -10.20 -1.40
CA TYR A 137 -12.09 -9.52 -0.43
C TYR A 137 -12.53 -8.07 -0.24
N LYS A 138 -12.70 -7.67 1.02
CA LYS A 138 -13.02 -6.30 1.43
C LYS A 138 -11.85 -5.79 2.25
N PRO A 139 -11.30 -4.61 1.93
CA PRO A 139 -10.31 -3.97 2.76
C PRO A 139 -10.78 -3.90 4.22
N VAL A 140 -9.99 -4.46 5.11
CA VAL A 140 -10.25 -4.43 6.57
C VAL A 140 -10.15 -3.00 7.10
N VAL A 141 -9.46 -2.16 6.34
CA VAL A 141 -8.93 -0.86 6.71
C VAL A 141 -9.99 0.26 6.69
N ASP A 142 -11.06 0.11 5.90
CA ASP A 142 -12.18 1.10 5.84
C ASP A 142 -13.13 1.02 7.05
N LYS A 143 -12.80 0.19 8.07
CA LYS A 143 -13.60 -0.02 9.28
C LYS A 143 -12.95 0.48 10.58
N PHE A 144 -11.64 0.79 10.57
CA PHE A 144 -10.99 1.37 11.74
C PHE A 144 -11.21 2.88 11.76
N SER A 145 -12.37 3.29 12.26
CA SER A 145 -12.54 4.60 12.86
C SER A 145 -12.15 4.48 14.34
N PRO A 146 -11.16 5.22 14.85
CA PRO A 146 -10.96 5.35 16.30
C PRO A 146 -12.16 6.05 17.00
N LEU A 147 -13.15 6.53 16.23
CA LEU A 147 -14.41 7.09 16.72
C LEU A 147 -15.60 6.12 16.64
N ALA A 148 -15.38 4.83 16.34
CA ALA A 148 -16.45 3.84 16.44
C ALA A 148 -16.59 3.36 17.90
N VAL A 149 -17.18 4.22 18.73
CA VAL A 149 -17.80 3.85 20.01
C VAL A 149 -19.24 4.37 20.00
#